data_AF-A0A1M7ICK3-F1
#
_entry.id   AF-A0A1M7ICK3-F1
#
_cell.length_a   1.000
_cell.length_b   1.000
_cell.length_c   1.000
_cell.angle_alpha   90.00
_cell.angle_beta   90.00
_cell.angle_gamma   90.00
#
_symmetry.space_group_name_H-M   'P 1'
#
loop_
_entity.id
_entity.type
_entity.pdbx_description
1 polymer ?
#
loop_
_entity_poly.entity_id
_entity_poly.type
_entity_poly.pdbx_seq_one_letter_code
_entity_poly.pdbx_strand_id
1 'polypeptide(L)'
;MQDLKIQEAKLLFNKIHSNPKNYDLKINEEGIIGKDDKISFKLYKSGERGALEVTIDGLTFTNTTGEWNNAMIMLENIIKRIDKEQENFKIEQAIDKLKQYLSEEN
;
A
#
# COMPACT_ATOMS: atom_id res chain seq x y z
N MET A 1 -10.92 -20.03 -3.50
CA MET A 1 -10.45 -18.87 -4.28
C MET A 1 -11.13 -18.89 -5.63
N GLN A 2 -11.66 -17.76 -6.07
CA GLN A 2 -12.24 -17.58 -7.40
C GLN A 2 -11.27 -16.82 -8.31
N ASP A 3 -11.35 -17.01 -9.63
CA ASP A 3 -10.50 -16.26 -10.56
C ASP A 3 -10.99 -14.81 -10.70
N LEU A 4 -10.10 -13.85 -10.44
CA LEU A 4 -10.32 -12.45 -10.76
C LEU A 4 -9.91 -12.20 -12.22
N LYS A 5 -10.81 -11.66 -13.05
CA LYS A 5 -10.47 -11.40 -14.45
C LYS A 5 -9.37 -10.35 -14.53
N ILE A 6 -8.46 -10.50 -15.48
CA ILE A 6 -7.32 -9.60 -15.65
C ILE A 6 -7.74 -8.13 -15.86
N GLN A 7 -8.87 -7.88 -16.53
CA GLN A 7 -9.40 -6.53 -16.71
C GLN A 7 -9.84 -5.89 -15.39
N GLU A 8 -10.54 -6.65 -14.53
CA GLU A 8 -11.00 -6.20 -13.21
C GLU A 8 -9.81 -5.97 -12.28
N ALA A 9 -8.84 -6.89 -12.30
CA ALA A 9 -7.60 -6.78 -11.54
C ALA A 9 -6.80 -5.52 -11.92
N LYS A 10 -6.69 -5.22 -13.22
CA LYS A 10 -6.03 -3.99 -13.71
C LYS A 10 -6.76 -2.72 -13.28
N LEU A 11 -8.09 -2.70 -13.39
CA LEU A 11 -8.89 -1.57 -12.95
C LEU A 11 -8.71 -1.30 -11.46
N LEU A 12 -8.72 -2.36 -10.64
CA LEU A 12 -8.47 -2.25 -9.21
C LEU A 12 -7.06 -1.72 -8.93
N PHE A 13 -6.04 -2.28 -9.56
CA PHE A 13 -4.66 -1.84 -9.36
C PHE A 13 -4.49 -0.35 -9.73
N ASN A 14 -5.07 0.08 -10.86
CA ASN A 14 -5.03 1.49 -11.27
C ASN A 14 -5.70 2.40 -10.23
N LYS A 15 -6.83 1.98 -9.66
CA LYS A 15 -7.52 2.73 -8.60
C LYS A 15 -6.65 2.87 -7.35
N ILE A 16 -5.99 1.80 -6.92
CA ILE A 16 -5.05 1.80 -5.79
C ILE A 16 -3.87 2.75 -6.09
N HIS A 17 -3.27 2.61 -7.27
CA HIS A 17 -2.13 3.42 -7.69
C HIS A 17 -2.46 4.92 -7.81
N SER A 18 -3.67 5.27 -8.24
CA SER A 18 -4.11 6.66 -8.33
C SER A 18 -4.35 7.32 -6.97
N ASN A 19 -4.71 6.57 -5.94
CA ASN A 19 -4.89 7.11 -4.59
C ASN A 19 -4.40 6.16 -3.49
N PRO A 20 -3.07 5.95 -3.39
CA PRO A 20 -2.49 4.91 -2.53
C PRO A 20 -2.68 5.18 -1.03
N LYS A 21 -2.81 6.44 -0.63
CA LYS A 21 -2.98 6.83 0.78
C LYS A 21 -4.33 6.39 1.36
N ASN A 22 -5.31 6.06 0.51
CA ASN A 22 -6.63 5.59 0.96
C ASN A 22 -6.66 4.11 1.37
N TYR A 23 -5.57 3.36 1.14
CA TYR A 23 -5.57 1.90 1.21
C TYR A 23 -4.73 1.32 2.37
N ASP A 24 -4.38 2.10 3.40
CA ASP A 24 -3.57 1.65 4.56
C ASP A 24 -2.43 0.69 4.14
N LEU A 25 -1.69 1.09 3.11
CA LEU A 25 -0.73 0.22 2.44
C LEU A 25 0.43 -0.15 3.37
N LYS A 26 0.78 -1.43 3.42
CA LYS A 26 1.89 -1.95 4.23
C LYS A 26 2.69 -2.99 3.46
N ILE A 27 3.98 -3.03 3.72
CA ILE A 27 4.89 -4.08 3.23
C ILE A 27 5.15 -5.03 4.40
N ASN A 28 5.00 -6.33 4.18
CA ASN A 28 5.38 -7.37 5.13
C ASN A 28 6.14 -8.52 4.42
N GLU A 29 6.50 -9.56 5.17
CA GLU A 29 7.23 -10.72 4.65
C GLU A 29 6.48 -11.45 3.53
N GLU A 30 5.15 -11.34 3.52
CA GLU A 30 4.28 -12.01 2.55
C GLU A 30 3.99 -11.17 1.31
N GLY A 31 4.46 -9.92 1.24
CA GLY A 31 4.24 -9.01 0.12
C GLY A 31 3.67 -7.66 0.54
N ILE A 32 2.87 -7.07 -0.36
CA ILE A 32 2.19 -5.79 -0.12
C ILE A 32 0.74 -6.08 0.23
N ILE A 33 0.29 -5.56 1.36
CA ILE A 33 -1.11 -5.59 1.77
C ILE A 33 -1.70 -4.19 1.73
N GLY A 34 -2.99 -4.11 1.46
CA GLY A 34 -3.74 -2.87 1.55
C GLY A 34 -5.22 -3.14 1.78
N LYS A 35 -5.91 -2.16 2.35
CA LYS A 35 -7.35 -2.22 2.62
C LYS A 35 -7.96 -0.83 2.66
N ASP A 36 -9.20 -0.74 2.23
CA ASP A 36 -10.10 0.37 2.55
C ASP A 36 -11.31 -0.17 3.32
N ASP A 37 -12.37 0.63 3.47
CA ASP A 37 -13.60 0.21 4.16
C ASP A 37 -14.38 -0.90 3.44
N LYS A 38 -14.06 -1.19 2.16
CA LYS A 38 -14.84 -2.07 1.28
C LYS A 38 -14.08 -3.34 0.92
N ILE A 39 -12.77 -3.23 0.73
CA ILE A 39 -11.95 -4.33 0.23
C ILE A 39 -10.64 -4.43 1.01
N SER A 40 -10.08 -5.63 1.02
CA SER A 40 -8.67 -5.85 1.31
C SER A 40 -8.01 -6.54 0.14
N PHE A 41 -6.72 -6.31 -0.06
CA PHE A 41 -5.96 -6.95 -1.10
C PHE A 41 -4.55 -7.28 -0.64
N LYS A 42 -3.95 -8.25 -1.32
CA LYS A 42 -2.58 -8.69 -1.14
C LYS A 42 -1.93 -8.88 -2.49
N LEU A 43 -0.76 -8.29 -2.69
CA LEU A 43 0.06 -8.43 -3.87
C LEU A 43 1.37 -9.10 -3.47
N TYR A 44 1.61 -10.30 -3.99
CA TYR A 44 2.71 -11.14 -3.52
C TYR A 44 3.34 -11.97 -4.64
N LYS A 45 4.54 -12.47 -4.41
CA LYS A 45 5.19 -13.42 -5.33
C LYS A 45 4.62 -14.81 -5.13
N SER A 46 4.19 -15.43 -6.22
CA SER A 46 3.74 -16.81 -6.31
C SER A 46 4.62 -17.54 -7.33
N GLY A 47 5.76 -18.06 -6.87
CA GLY A 47 6.80 -18.62 -7.74
C GLY A 47 7.46 -17.54 -8.60
N GLU A 48 7.50 -17.74 -9.92
CA GLU A 48 8.05 -16.77 -10.88
C GLU A 48 7.07 -15.63 -11.24
N ARG A 49 5.80 -15.76 -10.86
CA ARG A 49 4.74 -14.80 -11.18
C ARG A 49 4.31 -14.03 -9.94
N GLY A 50 3.72 -12.86 -10.14
CA GLY A 50 3.03 -12.16 -9.06
C GLY A 50 1.57 -12.61 -9.01
N ALA A 51 0.96 -12.49 -7.84
CA ALA A 51 -0.45 -12.74 -7.60
C ALA A 51 -1.07 -11.52 -6.93
N LEU A 52 -2.20 -11.06 -7.46
CA LEU A 52 -3.09 -10.09 -6.83
C LEU A 52 -4.29 -10.85 -6.27
N GLU A 53 -4.40 -10.86 -4.95
CA GLU A 53 -5.52 -11.41 -4.21
C GLU A 53 -6.38 -10.27 -3.65
N VAL A 54 -7.69 -10.38 -3.76
CA VAL A 54 -8.66 -9.38 -3.33
C VAL A 54 -9.75 -10.07 -2.55
N THR A 55 -10.03 -9.58 -1.35
CA THR A 55 -11.11 -10.08 -0.50
C THR A 55 -12.18 -9.02 -0.32
N ILE A 56 -13.43 -9.37 -0.65
CA ILE A 56 -14.63 -8.53 -0.55
C ILE A 56 -15.72 -9.37 0.12
N ASP A 57 -16.32 -8.88 1.20
CA ASP A 57 -17.38 -9.58 1.95
C ASP A 57 -17.02 -11.03 2.33
N GLY A 58 -15.75 -11.29 2.63
CA GLY A 58 -15.23 -12.62 2.98
C GLY A 58 -15.00 -13.56 1.77
N LEU A 59 -15.25 -13.10 0.54
CA LEU A 59 -14.95 -13.83 -0.69
C LEU A 59 -13.62 -13.38 -1.27
N THR A 60 -12.75 -14.35 -1.57
CA THR A 60 -11.40 -14.10 -2.08
C THR A 60 -11.28 -14.46 -3.56
N PHE A 61 -10.81 -13.48 -4.34
CA PHE A 61 -10.55 -13.57 -5.76
C PHE A 61 -9.07 -13.37 -6.04
N THR A 62 -8.50 -14.12 -6.98
CA THR A 62 -7.06 -14.09 -7.26
C THR A 62 -6.80 -13.98 -8.75
N ASN A 63 -5.83 -13.16 -9.12
CA ASN A 63 -5.27 -13.13 -10.47
C ASN A 63 -3.76 -13.32 -10.41
N THR A 64 -3.22 -14.30 -11.15
CA THR A 64 -1.79 -14.60 -11.18
C THR A 64 -1.22 -14.34 -12.57
N THR A 65 -0.33 -13.36 -12.70
CA THR A 65 0.37 -13.03 -13.96
C THR A 65 1.72 -12.38 -13.70
N GLY A 66 2.61 -12.39 -14.69
CA GLY A 66 3.90 -11.71 -14.62
C GLY A 66 3.78 -10.19 -14.49
N GLU A 67 2.66 -9.59 -14.92
CA GLU A 67 2.43 -8.14 -14.79
C GLU A 67 2.47 -7.66 -13.33
N TRP A 68 2.06 -8.53 -12.40
CA TRP A 68 2.04 -8.20 -10.98
C TRP A 68 3.44 -8.06 -10.36
N ASN A 69 4.48 -8.62 -10.98
CA ASN A 69 5.86 -8.41 -10.51
C ASN A 69 6.26 -6.93 -10.63
N ASN A 70 5.91 -6.28 -11.74
CA ASN A 70 6.17 -4.85 -11.94
C ASN A 70 5.28 -3.99 -11.05
N ALA A 71 4.00 -4.39 -10.90
CA ALA A 71 3.04 -3.72 -10.02
C ALA A 71 3.52 -3.67 -8.57
N MET A 72 4.14 -4.75 -8.08
CA MET A 72 4.75 -4.80 -6.75
C MET A 72 5.84 -3.74 -6.57
N ILE A 73 6.78 -3.66 -7.51
CA ILE A 73 7.90 -2.71 -7.45
C ILE A 73 7.36 -1.28 -7.43
N MET A 74 6.34 -0.99 -8.23
CA MET A 74 5.70 0.33 -8.25
C MET A 74 5.06 0.69 -6.90
N LEU A 75 4.25 -0.21 -6.33
CA LEU A 75 3.62 0.04 -5.02
C LEU A 75 4.64 0.13 -3.90
N GLU A 76 5.69 -0.69 -3.91
CA GLU A 76 6.74 -0.64 -2.89
C GLU A 76 7.42 0.75 -2.84
N ASN A 77 7.72 1.32 -4.01
CA ASN A 77 8.30 2.67 -4.10
C ASN A 77 7.34 3.75 -3.61
N ILE A 78 6.04 3.61 -3.88
CA ILE A 78 5.01 4.53 -3.40
C ILE A 78 4.91 4.47 -1.87
N ILE A 79 4.90 3.27 -1.29
CA ILE A 79 4.84 3.08 0.17
C ILE A 79 6.04 3.74 0.84
N LYS A 80 7.27 3.44 0.36
CA LYS A 80 8.50 4.07 0.88
C LYS A 80 8.46 5.59 0.81
N ARG A 81 7.87 6.16 -0.24
CA ARG A 81 7.70 7.61 -0.37
C ARG A 81 6.70 8.15 0.67
N ILE A 82 5.57 7.48 0.86
CA ILE A 82 4.57 7.86 1.87
C ILE A 82 5.18 7.82 3.27
N ASP A 83 5.93 6.76 3.60
CA ASP A 83 6.58 6.62 4.90
C ASP A 83 7.58 7.74 5.16
N LYS A 84 8.41 8.08 4.16
CA LYS A 84 9.35 9.21 4.24
C LYS A 84 8.64 10.56 4.41
N GLU A 85 7.52 10.78 3.71
CA GLU A 85 6.71 11.99 3.88
C GLU A 85 6.16 12.09 5.32
N GLN A 86 5.70 10.98 5.90
CA GLN A 86 5.23 10.94 7.29
C GLN A 86 6.35 11.15 8.32
N GLU A 87 7.54 10.57 8.08
CA GLU A 87 8.70 10.75 8.93
C GLU A 87 9.15 12.21 8.96
N ASN A 88 9.27 12.85 7.80
CA ASN A 88 9.62 14.26 7.69
C ASN A 88 8.63 15.15 8.47
N PHE A 89 7.32 14.88 8.33
CA PHE A 89 6.29 15.61 9.07
C PHE A 89 6.42 15.44 10.60
N LYS A 90 6.75 14.24 11.09
CA LYS A 90 7.00 14.00 12.52
C LYS A 90 8.23 14.75 13.02
N ILE A 91 9.29 14.84 12.20
CA ILE A 91 10.50 15.59 12.51
C ILE A 91 10.17 17.08 12.64
N GLU A 92 9.42 17.65 11.69
CA GLU A 92 8.98 19.05 11.75
C GLU A 92 8.18 19.34 13.02
N GLN A 93 7.21 18.49 13.36
CA GLN A 93 6.43 18.62 14.61
C GLN A 93 7.30 18.54 15.87
N ALA A 94 8.32 17.67 15.89
CA ALA A 94 9.23 17.53 17.02
C ALA A 94 10.10 18.78 17.19
N ILE A 95 10.58 19.35 16.08
CA ILE A 95 11.36 20.59 16.07
C ILE A 95 10.51 21.76 16.61
N ASP A 96 9.26 21.88 16.18
CA ASP A 96 8.39 22.97 16.64
C ASP A 96 8.06 22.86 18.13
N LYS A 97 7.83 21.64 18.64
CA LYS A 97 7.68 21.40 20.08
C LYS A 97 8.94 21.77 20.87
N LEU A 98 10.12 21.45 20.34
CA LEU A 98 11.39 21.82 20.96
C LEU A 98 11.54 23.35 21.04
N LYS A 99 11.24 24.07 19.95
CA LYS A 99 11.28 25.54 19.95
C LYS A 99 10.33 26.14 20.98
N GLN A 100 9.10 25.62 21.06
CA GLN A 100 8.12 26.09 22.04
C GLN A 100 8.64 25.90 23.46
N TYR A 101 9.12 24.69 23.80
CA TYR A 101 9.68 24.39 25.11
C TYR A 101 10.83 25.33 25.48
N LEU A 102 11.76 25.58 24.55
CA LEU A 102 12.89 26.49 24.77
C LEU A 102 12.48 27.97 24.90
N SER A 103 11.29 28.33 24.42
CA SER A 103 10.76 29.70 24.53
C SER A 103 9.97 29.96 25.83
N GLU A 104 9.61 28.92 26.57
CA GLU A 104 8.84 29.02 27.83
C GLU A 104 9.71 29.43 29.04
N GLU A 105 11.04 29.51 28.90
CA GLU A 105 11.99 29.96 29.95
C GLU A 105 12.50 31.42 29.81
N ASN A 106 11.88 32.26 28.96
CA ASN A 106 12.17 33.71 28.87
C ASN A 106 11.00 34.59 29.32
#